data_AF-A0A7F8QCX0-F1
#
_entry.id   AF-A0A7F8QCX0-F1
#
_cell.length_a   1.000
_cell.length_b   1.000
_cell.length_c   1.000
_cell.angle_alpha   90.00
_cell.angle_beta   90.00
_cell.angle_gamma   90.00
#
_symmetry.space_group_name_H-M   'P 1'
#
loop_
_entity.id
_entity.type
_entity.pdbx_description
1 polymer ?
#
loop_
_entity_poly.entity_id
_entity_poly.type
_entity_poly.pdbx_seq_one_letter_code
_entity_poly.pdbx_strand_id
1 'polypeptide(L)'
;MKAFLFPSDQQIDLELWAQQAEFDATELHQMRVQDNCVFSISPKAGSLSPGQEQVVELKYSHVFVGTDRLPVLFKVSHGREILLNFIGVTVKQEQKYVHFTSTSHQFVPVPIGDTLPPRQIYELYNGGSVPVTYEIQTNILSQVQEKNFNHPIFSCLNPQGEIQPGTTAQVLWIFSPIEAKTYTVDVPIHVLGWNSAMIRFQGVGYDPHVMGDTAPFHNISSWDDNPKHTRLMVPGQNVFLSQSHISLGNIPVQTKCSRLLFLNNISKNEPVVFEWQLKPLDFGE
;
A
#
# COMPACT_ATOMS: atom_id res chain seq x y z
N MET A 1 -1.06 -19.76 24.89
CA MET A 1 -0.76 -18.44 25.46
C MET A 1 -0.08 -17.60 24.38
N LYS A 2 -0.28 -16.29 24.37
CA LYS A 2 0.40 -15.35 23.46
C LYS A 2 1.11 -14.31 24.33
N ALA A 3 2.37 -14.00 24.05
CA ALA A 3 3.16 -13.08 24.87
C ALA A 3 4.09 -12.22 24.03
N PHE A 4 4.27 -10.97 24.46
CA PHE A 4 5.30 -10.05 23.97
C PHE A 4 6.46 -10.06 24.95
N LEU A 5 7.65 -10.38 24.46
CA LEU A 5 8.88 -10.48 25.24
C LEU A 5 9.83 -9.36 24.81
N PHE A 6 10.19 -8.49 25.75
CA PHE A 6 11.26 -7.53 25.56
C PHE A 6 12.64 -8.22 25.64
N PRO A 7 13.72 -7.56 25.18
CA PRO A 7 15.06 -8.12 25.30
C PRO A 7 15.43 -8.49 26.75
N SER A 8 15.02 -7.71 27.75
CA SER A 8 15.26 -8.03 29.16
C SER A 8 14.51 -9.29 29.63
N ASP A 9 13.32 -9.55 29.09
CA ASP A 9 12.52 -10.76 29.40
C ASP A 9 13.17 -12.04 28.83
N GLN A 10 14.20 -11.90 27.98
CA GLN A 10 14.94 -13.01 27.33
C GLN A 10 16.34 -13.21 27.88
N GLN A 11 16.80 -12.37 28.82
CA GLN A 11 18.13 -12.53 29.40
C GLN A 11 18.19 -13.84 30.17
N ILE A 12 19.13 -14.69 29.79
CA ILE A 12 19.48 -15.92 30.51
C ILE A 12 20.42 -15.51 31.63
N ASP A 13 20.17 -16.01 32.84
CA ASP A 13 21.04 -15.79 33.99
C ASP A 13 22.42 -16.40 33.67
N LEU A 14 23.38 -15.55 33.31
CA LEU A 14 24.73 -15.94 32.93
C LEU A 14 25.56 -16.16 34.20
N GLU A 15 26.20 -17.33 34.30
CA GLU A 15 27.15 -17.60 35.37
C GLU A 15 28.27 -16.55 35.38
N LEU A 16 28.76 -16.16 36.57
CA LEU A 16 29.70 -15.04 36.78
C LEU A 16 30.97 -15.07 35.92
N TRP A 17 31.39 -16.25 35.44
CA TRP A 17 32.56 -16.41 34.58
C TRP A 17 32.29 -16.14 33.09
N ALA A 18 31.02 -16.08 32.69
CA ALA A 18 30.56 -15.83 31.32
C ALA A 18 30.03 -14.39 31.11
N GLN A 19 30.03 -13.55 32.16
CA GLN A 19 29.68 -12.13 32.03
C GLN A 19 30.78 -11.41 31.25
N GLN A 20 30.48 -11.04 30.00
CA GLN A 20 31.30 -10.08 29.27
C GLN A 20 31.24 -8.74 30.01
N ALA A 21 32.40 -8.15 30.29
CA ALA A 21 32.54 -7.02 31.19
C ALA A 21 32.10 -5.67 30.59
N GLU A 22 31.80 -5.60 29.30
CA GLU A 22 31.44 -4.35 28.62
C GLU A 22 30.25 -4.59 27.68
N PHE A 23 29.17 -3.83 27.90
CA PHE A 23 28.02 -3.79 27.00
C PHE A 23 28.36 -3.01 25.74
N ASP A 24 27.88 -3.47 24.60
CA ASP A 24 28.02 -2.70 23.36
C ASP A 24 27.05 -1.50 23.30
N ALA A 25 27.25 -0.60 22.32
CA ALA A 25 26.42 0.60 22.18
C ALA A 25 24.93 0.28 21.91
N THR A 26 24.63 -0.87 21.31
CA THR A 26 23.27 -1.33 21.02
C THR A 26 22.60 -1.82 22.30
N GLU A 27 23.31 -2.61 23.10
CA GLU A 27 22.86 -3.13 24.39
C GLU A 27 22.62 -1.98 25.37
N LEU A 28 23.56 -1.03 25.47
CA LEU A 28 23.39 0.17 26.30
C LEU A 28 22.15 0.99 25.87
N HIS A 29 21.91 1.11 24.56
CA HIS A 29 20.71 1.78 24.04
C HIS A 29 19.43 1.02 24.39
N GLN A 30 19.41 -0.30 24.25
CA GLN A 30 18.27 -1.14 24.61
C GLN A 30 17.97 -1.11 26.11
N MET A 31 19.00 -1.10 26.96
CA MET A 31 18.87 -0.94 28.41
C MET A 31 18.24 0.41 28.72
N ARG A 32 18.77 1.52 28.17
CA ARG A 32 18.19 2.86 28.34
C ARG A 32 16.71 2.90 27.95
N VAL A 33 16.36 2.34 26.79
CA VAL A 33 14.99 2.32 26.28
C VAL A 33 14.05 1.56 27.22
N GLN A 34 14.49 0.44 27.78
CA GLN A 34 13.68 -0.38 28.69
C GLN A 34 13.58 0.22 30.10
N ASP A 35 14.70 0.68 30.68
CA ASP A 35 14.76 1.27 32.02
C ASP A 35 13.88 2.52 32.14
N ASN A 36 13.74 3.28 31.05
CA ASN A 36 12.93 4.49 30.98
C ASN A 36 11.52 4.24 30.45
N CYS A 37 11.11 2.98 30.22
CA CYS A 37 9.80 2.63 29.68
C CYS A 37 9.45 3.41 28.40
N VAL A 38 10.44 3.62 27.53
CA VAL A 38 10.29 4.38 26.28
C VAL A 38 9.26 3.69 25.37
N PHE A 39 9.23 2.36 25.38
CA PHE A 39 8.13 1.59 24.79
C PHE A 39 7.40 0.80 25.88
N SER A 40 6.07 0.72 25.79
CA SER A 40 5.28 -0.17 26.62
C SER A 40 4.16 -0.85 25.83
N ILE A 41 3.78 -2.04 26.29
CA ILE A 41 2.76 -2.91 25.68
C ILE A 41 1.77 -3.33 26.76
N SER A 42 0.48 -3.20 26.48
CA SER A 42 -0.58 -3.64 27.38
C SER A 42 -1.78 -4.23 26.62
N PRO A 43 -2.19 -5.48 26.89
CA PRO A 43 -1.56 -6.46 27.78
C PRO A 43 -0.30 -7.08 27.14
N LYS A 44 0.72 -7.39 27.97
CA LYS A 44 1.93 -8.11 27.51
C LYS A 44 1.69 -9.58 27.18
N ALA A 45 0.68 -10.22 27.78
CA ALA A 45 0.36 -11.62 27.52
C ALA A 45 -1.14 -11.89 27.67
N GLY A 46 -1.64 -12.94 27.02
CA GLY A 46 -3.03 -13.33 27.11
C GLY A 46 -3.35 -14.65 26.41
N SER A 47 -4.64 -15.01 26.43
CA SER A 47 -5.20 -16.13 25.68
C SER A 47 -6.36 -15.65 24.81
N LEU A 48 -6.47 -16.21 23.60
CA LEU A 48 -7.54 -15.93 22.66
C LEU A 48 -8.22 -17.25 22.30
N SER A 49 -9.53 -17.32 22.51
CA SER A 49 -10.39 -18.39 21.99
C SER A 49 -10.59 -18.28 20.47
N PRO A 50 -11.07 -19.34 19.80
CA PRO A 50 -11.41 -19.26 18.38
C PRO A 50 -12.41 -18.12 18.11
N GLY A 51 -12.10 -17.26 17.14
CA GLY A 51 -12.92 -16.09 16.79
C GLY A 51 -12.82 -14.90 17.75
N GLN A 52 -12.05 -15.01 18.83
CA GLN A 52 -11.85 -13.91 19.77
C GLN A 52 -10.75 -12.96 19.28
N GLU A 53 -10.98 -11.68 19.50
CA GLU A 53 -10.02 -10.61 19.27
C GLU A 53 -9.67 -9.93 20.59
N GLN A 54 -8.46 -9.37 20.68
CA GLN A 54 -7.99 -8.61 21.83
C GLN A 54 -7.24 -7.39 21.34
N VAL A 55 -7.63 -6.22 21.85
CA VAL A 55 -6.90 -4.97 21.61
C VAL A 55 -5.61 -4.99 22.43
N VAL A 56 -4.50 -4.65 21.77
CA VAL A 56 -3.18 -4.46 22.38
C VAL A 56 -2.79 -3.00 22.21
N GLU A 57 -2.53 -2.33 23.31
CA GLU A 57 -2.04 -0.96 23.35
C GLU A 57 -0.52 -0.95 23.27
N LEU A 58 0.02 -0.18 22.33
CA LEU A 58 1.45 0.08 22.17
C LEU A 58 1.68 1.57 22.42
N LYS A 59 2.57 1.92 23.36
CA LYS A 59 2.90 3.32 23.67
C LYS A 59 4.36 3.60 23.42
N TYR A 60 4.64 4.80 22.92
CA TYR A 60 5.98 5.38 22.82
C TYR A 60 6.04 6.68 23.62
N SER A 61 7.07 6.82 24.45
CA SER A 61 7.31 8.00 25.28
C SER A 61 8.48 8.81 24.71
N HIS A 62 8.22 10.08 24.38
CA HIS A 62 9.16 11.00 23.74
C HIS A 62 10.20 11.58 24.72
N VAL A 63 10.89 10.73 25.49
CA VAL A 63 11.79 11.15 26.59
C VAL A 63 13.13 11.66 26.07
N PHE A 64 13.69 11.00 25.05
CA PHE A 64 15.02 11.30 24.52
C PHE A 64 14.93 11.63 23.03
N VAL A 65 15.55 12.75 22.63
CA VAL A 65 15.70 13.10 21.22
C VAL A 65 16.57 12.05 20.53
N GLY A 66 16.13 11.59 19.35
CA GLY A 66 16.82 10.60 18.56
C GLY A 66 15.88 9.52 18.04
N THR A 67 16.46 8.40 17.61
CA THR A 67 15.72 7.22 17.18
C THR A 67 15.90 6.10 18.20
N ASP A 68 14.82 5.71 18.84
CA ASP A 68 14.77 4.56 19.72
C ASP A 68 14.34 3.32 18.94
N ARG A 69 15.00 2.20 19.24
CA ARG A 69 14.75 0.92 18.58
C ARG A 69 14.70 -0.15 19.64
N LEU A 70 13.65 -0.96 19.60
CA LEU A 70 13.50 -2.09 20.51
C LEU A 70 12.96 -3.31 19.74
N PRO A 71 13.74 -4.39 19.58
CA PRO A 71 13.21 -5.64 19.06
C PRO A 71 12.34 -6.30 20.13
N VAL A 72 11.07 -6.54 19.82
CA VAL A 72 10.10 -7.21 20.69
C VAL A 72 9.69 -8.52 20.05
N LEU A 73 9.81 -9.62 20.77
CA LEU A 73 9.41 -10.94 20.27
C LEU A 73 7.96 -11.21 20.63
N PHE A 74 7.11 -11.38 19.62
CA PHE A 74 5.75 -11.87 19.80
C PHE A 74 5.70 -13.39 19.65
N LYS A 75 5.47 -14.09 20.75
CA LYS A 75 5.47 -15.55 20.84
C LYS A 75 4.06 -16.09 20.96
N VAL A 76 3.70 -16.99 20.05
CA VAL A 76 2.46 -17.77 20.12
C VAL A 76 2.81 -19.18 20.61
N SER A 77 2.22 -19.63 21.73
CA SER A 77 2.45 -21.00 22.23
C SER A 77 2.13 -22.03 21.15
N HIS A 78 3.06 -22.97 20.94
CA HIS A 78 2.97 -24.00 19.88
C HIS A 78 2.81 -23.43 18.47
N GLY A 79 3.20 -22.18 18.24
CA GLY A 79 3.08 -21.48 16.97
C GLY A 79 4.38 -20.80 16.56
N ARG A 80 4.24 -19.79 15.69
CA ARG A 80 5.37 -18.98 15.21
C ARG A 80 5.80 -17.95 16.25
N GLU A 81 7.08 -17.61 16.19
CA GLU A 81 7.65 -16.45 16.84
C GLU A 81 7.83 -15.35 15.79
N ILE A 82 7.39 -14.13 16.09
CA ILE A 82 7.42 -12.99 15.18
C ILE A 82 8.23 -11.88 15.84
N LEU A 83 9.29 -11.44 15.17
CA LEU A 83 10.08 -10.31 15.64
C LEU A 83 9.42 -8.99 15.19
N LEU A 84 9.00 -8.18 16.16
CA LEU A 84 8.45 -6.85 15.94
C LEU A 84 9.53 -5.82 16.26
N ASN A 85 9.94 -5.03 15.26
CA ASN A 85 10.93 -3.98 15.46
C ASN A 85 10.22 -2.66 15.79
N PHE A 86 10.20 -2.28 17.06
CA PHE A 86 9.65 -0.98 17.46
C PHE A 86 10.66 0.10 17.12
N ILE A 87 10.22 1.13 16.42
CA ILE A 87 11.03 2.27 16.03
C ILE A 87 10.25 3.53 16.39
N GLY A 88 10.81 4.32 17.30
CA GLY A 88 10.28 5.60 17.73
C GLY A 88 11.25 6.70 17.35
N VAL A 89 10.75 7.82 16.87
CA VAL A 89 11.58 8.99 16.56
C VAL A 89 11.06 10.17 17.37
N THR A 90 11.95 10.76 18.15
CA THR A 90 11.69 11.99 18.89
C THR A 90 12.57 13.08 18.34
N VAL A 91 11.95 14.17 17.89
CA VAL A 91 12.63 15.33 17.31
C VAL A 91 12.64 16.49 18.29
N LYS A 92 13.61 17.39 18.14
CA LYS A 92 13.63 18.62 18.93
C LYS A 92 12.41 19.47 18.60
N GLN A 93 11.97 20.28 19.56
CA GLN A 93 10.96 21.29 19.31
C GLN A 93 11.42 22.22 18.18
N GLU A 94 10.49 22.63 17.31
CA GLU A 94 10.73 23.47 16.13
C GLU A 94 11.56 22.83 15.01
N GLN A 95 12.04 21.61 15.19
CA GLN A 95 12.76 20.90 14.14
C GLN A 95 11.78 20.37 13.08
N LYS A 96 12.07 20.68 11.81
CA LYS A 96 11.39 20.07 10.66
C LYS A 96 11.62 18.56 10.64
N TYR A 97 10.56 17.81 10.37
CA TYR A 97 10.64 16.36 10.29
C TYR A 97 9.59 15.79 9.33
N VAL A 98 10.02 14.90 8.45
CA VAL A 98 9.15 14.06 7.62
C VAL A 98 9.58 12.62 7.83
N HIS A 99 8.61 11.78 8.16
CA HIS A 99 8.76 10.35 8.22
C HIS A 99 8.48 9.75 6.84
N PHE A 100 9.47 9.03 6.31
CA PHE A 100 9.34 8.22 5.11
C PHE A 100 9.05 6.79 5.55
N THR A 101 7.84 6.29 5.29
CA THR A 101 7.38 4.96 5.72
C THR A 101 8.26 3.83 5.16
N SER A 102 8.80 4.02 3.96
CA SER A 102 9.76 3.11 3.33
C SER A 102 10.64 3.87 2.34
N THR A 103 11.91 3.49 2.20
CA THR A 103 12.79 3.97 1.12
C THR A 103 12.57 3.23 -0.19
N SER A 104 11.64 2.26 -0.22
CA SER A 104 11.23 1.52 -1.41
C SER A 104 9.70 1.45 -1.48
N HIS A 105 9.14 1.91 -2.58
CA HIS A 105 7.71 1.86 -2.88
C HIS A 105 7.46 0.96 -4.08
N GLN A 106 6.66 -0.08 -3.89
CA GLN A 106 6.19 -0.94 -4.96
C GLN A 106 4.78 -0.53 -5.36
N PHE A 107 4.63 -0.04 -6.58
CA PHE A 107 3.34 0.18 -7.20
C PHE A 107 2.62 -1.16 -7.40
N VAL A 108 1.30 -1.12 -7.27
CA VAL A 108 0.38 -2.11 -7.81
C VAL A 108 0.73 -2.35 -9.28
N PRO A 109 1.07 -3.58 -9.71
CA PRO A 109 1.23 -3.94 -11.11
C PRO A 109 0.09 -3.43 -12.02
N VAL A 110 0.46 -2.92 -13.20
CA VAL A 110 -0.47 -2.30 -14.16
C VAL A 110 -0.38 -3.07 -15.49
N PRO A 111 -1.51 -3.38 -16.15
CA PRO A 111 -1.49 -4.04 -17.44
C PRO A 111 -0.90 -3.15 -18.53
N ILE A 112 -0.13 -3.72 -19.45
CA ILE A 112 0.36 -2.98 -20.62
C ILE A 112 -0.80 -2.59 -21.53
N GLY A 113 -0.68 -1.43 -22.17
CA GLY A 113 -1.69 -0.92 -23.10
C GLY A 113 -2.92 -0.29 -22.45
N ASP A 114 -2.94 -0.14 -21.12
CA ASP A 114 -3.98 0.62 -20.44
C ASP A 114 -3.89 2.12 -20.79
N THR A 115 -4.98 2.67 -21.31
CA THR A 115 -5.09 4.09 -21.67
C THR A 115 -5.31 5.00 -20.45
N LEU A 116 -5.75 4.46 -19.32
CA LEU A 116 -6.07 5.20 -18.10
C LEU A 116 -5.49 4.48 -16.86
N PRO A 117 -4.15 4.42 -16.74
CA PRO A 117 -3.49 3.80 -15.60
C PRO A 117 -3.95 4.39 -14.25
N PRO A 118 -4.06 3.56 -13.19
CA PRO A 118 -4.59 3.99 -11.91
C PRO A 118 -3.66 4.97 -11.20
N ARG A 119 -4.26 5.86 -10.39
CA ARG A 119 -3.54 6.70 -9.43
C ARG A 119 -3.14 5.86 -8.22
N GLN A 120 -1.89 5.98 -7.80
CA GLN A 120 -1.32 5.30 -6.65
C GLN A 120 -0.73 6.32 -5.69
N ILE A 121 -0.67 5.99 -4.39
CA ILE A 121 -0.33 6.93 -3.33
C ILE A 121 0.98 6.54 -2.67
N TYR A 122 1.85 7.53 -2.51
CA TYR A 122 3.01 7.47 -1.62
C TYR A 122 2.84 8.52 -0.52
N GLU A 123 2.97 8.11 0.74
CA GLU A 123 2.64 8.97 1.89
C GLU A 123 3.89 9.61 2.51
N LEU A 124 3.77 10.88 2.86
CA LEU A 124 4.76 11.65 3.58
C LEU A 124 4.14 12.17 4.87
N TYR A 125 4.59 11.70 6.03
CA TYR A 125 4.03 12.09 7.31
C TYR A 125 4.90 13.13 8.02
N ASN A 126 4.33 14.29 8.38
CA ASN A 126 5.01 15.29 9.18
C ASN A 126 4.79 15.01 10.68
N GLY A 127 5.69 14.24 11.28
CA GLY A 127 5.72 14.00 12.73
C GLY A 127 6.37 15.12 13.55
N GLY A 128 6.76 16.22 12.91
CA GLY A 128 7.36 17.38 13.58
C GLY A 128 6.33 18.35 14.15
N SER A 129 6.83 19.44 14.73
CA SER A 129 6.01 20.51 15.33
C SER A 129 5.86 21.75 14.43
N VAL A 130 6.46 21.74 13.25
CA VAL A 130 6.48 22.87 12.29
C VAL A 130 6.07 22.39 10.89
N PRO A 131 5.44 23.25 10.08
CA PRO A 131 5.10 22.91 8.71
C PRO A 131 6.36 22.65 7.88
N VAL A 132 6.23 21.72 6.93
CA VAL A 132 7.33 21.31 6.04
C VAL A 132 6.88 21.35 4.59
N THR A 133 7.75 21.83 3.72
CA THR A 133 7.53 21.82 2.27
C THR A 133 8.36 20.71 1.65
N TYR A 134 7.71 19.83 0.89
CA TYR A 134 8.38 18.79 0.13
C TYR A 134 8.50 19.17 -1.34
N GLU A 135 9.57 18.70 -1.97
CA GLU A 135 9.81 18.85 -3.40
C GLU A 135 10.41 17.56 -3.98
N ILE A 136 9.71 16.97 -4.94
CA ILE A 136 10.07 15.73 -5.62
C ILE A 136 10.78 16.08 -6.92
N GLN A 137 11.98 15.55 -7.09
CA GLN A 137 12.80 15.80 -8.27
C GLN A 137 12.30 14.96 -9.45
N THR A 138 11.58 15.60 -10.38
CA THR A 138 10.95 14.92 -11.53
C THR A 138 11.86 14.80 -12.75
N ASN A 139 13.01 15.47 -12.77
CA ASN A 139 14.00 15.40 -13.85
C ASN A 139 14.49 13.96 -14.13
N ILE A 140 14.58 13.12 -13.10
CA ILE A 140 14.96 11.71 -13.25
C ILE A 140 13.90 10.90 -14.00
N LEU A 141 12.62 11.30 -13.93
CA LEU A 141 11.53 10.64 -14.62
C LEU A 141 11.65 10.84 -16.14
N SER A 142 12.13 12.01 -16.58
CA SER A 142 12.39 12.29 -17.99
C SER A 142 13.44 11.34 -18.59
N GLN A 143 14.46 10.96 -17.82
CA GLN A 143 15.48 10.00 -18.28
C GLN A 143 14.88 8.60 -18.49
N VAL A 144 13.92 8.20 -17.66
CA VAL A 144 13.17 6.95 -17.85
C VAL A 144 12.28 7.06 -19.08
N GLN A 145 11.61 8.20 -19.26
CA GLN A 145 10.74 8.46 -20.41
C GLN A 145 11.51 8.38 -21.74
N GLU A 146 12.66 9.04 -21.86
CA GLU A 146 13.50 9.03 -23.06
C GLU A 146 13.93 7.61 -23.46
N LYS A 147 14.27 6.77 -22.47
CA LYS A 147 14.66 5.37 -22.69
C LYS A 147 13.49 4.46 -23.08
N ASN A 148 12.25 4.90 -22.91
CA ASN A 148 11.05 4.12 -23.16
C ASN A 148 10.17 4.82 -24.22
N PHE A 149 10.77 5.15 -25.36
CA PHE A 149 10.08 5.73 -26.54
C PHE A 149 9.35 7.04 -26.25
N ASN A 150 9.89 7.86 -25.33
CA ASN A 150 9.26 9.08 -24.83
C ASN A 150 7.89 8.87 -24.16
N HIS A 151 7.60 7.66 -23.68
CA HIS A 151 6.39 7.35 -22.90
C HIS A 151 6.60 7.61 -21.40
N PRO A 152 5.70 8.36 -20.72
CA PRO A 152 5.84 8.69 -19.30
C PRO A 152 5.52 7.49 -18.40
N ILE A 153 6.50 6.61 -18.21
CA ILE A 153 6.36 5.39 -17.37
C ILE A 153 5.94 5.73 -15.94
N PHE A 154 6.52 6.78 -15.36
CA PHE A 154 6.20 7.27 -14.02
C PHE A 154 5.85 8.75 -14.11
N SER A 155 4.74 9.15 -13.51
CA SER A 155 4.34 10.56 -13.41
C SER A 155 3.92 10.90 -11.98
N CYS A 156 4.53 11.93 -11.41
CA CYS A 156 4.12 12.49 -10.12
C CYS A 156 3.19 13.69 -10.38
N LEU A 157 1.97 13.67 -9.84
CA LEU A 157 0.94 14.68 -10.14
C LEU A 157 1.04 15.92 -9.26
N ASN A 158 1.58 15.79 -8.05
CA ASN A 158 1.77 16.87 -7.08
C ASN A 158 3.19 16.82 -6.50
N PRO A 159 4.22 17.17 -7.31
CA PRO A 159 5.62 17.05 -6.93
C PRO A 159 6.05 18.01 -5.81
N GLN A 160 5.25 19.04 -5.53
CA GLN A 160 5.50 19.99 -4.45
C GLN A 160 4.23 20.14 -3.60
N GLY A 161 4.42 20.38 -2.31
CA GLY A 161 3.32 20.61 -1.38
C GLY A 161 3.82 20.93 0.03
N GLU A 162 2.90 21.41 0.86
CA GLU A 162 3.14 21.68 2.28
C GLU A 162 2.40 20.66 3.14
N ILE A 163 3.08 20.18 4.19
CA ILE A 163 2.54 19.21 5.15
C ILE A 163 2.50 19.88 6.53
N GLN A 164 1.30 20.04 7.09
CA GLN A 164 1.12 20.61 8.43
C GLN A 164 1.61 19.65 9.52
N PRO A 165 2.02 20.15 10.70
CA PRO A 165 2.39 19.32 11.84
C PRO A 165 1.32 18.27 12.16
N GLY A 166 1.73 17.02 12.36
CA GLY A 166 0.84 15.90 12.69
C GLY A 166 -0.05 15.42 11.55
N THR A 167 0.19 15.85 10.31
CA THR A 167 -0.60 15.45 9.14
C THR A 167 0.22 14.68 8.10
N THR A 168 -0.47 13.98 7.21
CA THR A 168 0.12 13.19 6.11
C THR A 168 -0.24 13.82 4.77
N ALA A 169 0.76 14.05 3.93
CA ALA A 169 0.53 14.38 2.52
C ALA A 169 0.51 13.12 1.66
N GLN A 170 -0.45 13.08 0.75
CA GLN A 170 -0.59 12.03 -0.25
C GLN A 170 0.05 12.49 -1.56
N VAL A 171 1.17 11.89 -1.93
CA VAL A 171 1.82 12.10 -3.23
C VAL A 171 1.19 11.14 -4.23
N LEU A 172 0.58 11.70 -5.27
CA LEU A 172 -0.14 10.97 -6.29
C LEU A 172 0.79 10.62 -7.45
N TRP A 173 0.86 9.34 -7.75
CA TRP A 173 1.66 8.76 -8.82
C TRP A 173 0.79 8.07 -9.85
N ILE A 174 1.23 8.11 -11.10
CA ILE A 174 0.75 7.27 -12.19
C ILE A 174 1.91 6.39 -12.64
N PHE A 175 1.67 5.08 -12.70
CA PHE A 175 2.57 4.10 -13.29
C PHE A 175 1.93 3.56 -14.58
N SER A 176 2.58 3.78 -15.73
CA SER A 176 2.06 3.46 -17.06
C SER A 176 3.08 2.62 -17.85
N PRO A 177 3.09 1.29 -17.67
CA PRO A 177 4.04 0.42 -18.37
C PRO A 177 3.65 0.20 -19.84
N ILE A 178 4.67 0.08 -20.69
CA ILE A 178 4.51 -0.24 -22.13
C ILE A 178 5.02 -1.64 -22.48
N GLU A 179 5.83 -2.25 -21.61
CA GLU A 179 6.34 -3.60 -21.75
C GLU A 179 6.04 -4.40 -20.48
N ALA A 180 5.88 -5.72 -20.63
CA ALA A 180 5.65 -6.64 -19.53
C ALA A 180 6.96 -6.92 -18.77
N LYS A 181 7.45 -5.92 -18.03
CA LYS A 181 8.70 -5.98 -17.26
C LYS A 181 8.61 -5.15 -15.97
N THR A 182 9.61 -5.29 -15.12
CA THR A 182 9.81 -4.44 -13.96
C THR A 182 10.51 -3.14 -14.36
N TYR A 183 9.91 -2.02 -13.98
CA TYR A 183 10.49 -0.69 -14.08
C TYR A 183 10.90 -0.22 -12.69
N THR A 184 12.05 0.45 -12.60
CA THR A 184 12.58 1.00 -11.36
C THR A 184 13.13 2.39 -11.59
N VAL A 185 12.91 3.30 -10.65
CA VAL A 185 13.49 4.65 -10.65
C VAL A 185 13.77 5.08 -9.21
N ASP A 186 14.96 5.62 -8.97
CA ASP A 186 15.34 6.18 -7.68
C ASP A 186 15.09 7.71 -7.74
N VAL A 187 14.14 8.19 -6.94
CA VAL A 187 13.64 9.58 -6.97
C VAL A 187 14.02 10.31 -5.68
N PRO A 188 14.79 11.41 -5.77
CA PRO A 188 15.04 12.29 -4.64
C PRO A 188 13.78 13.06 -4.21
N ILE A 189 13.48 13.03 -2.92
CA ILE A 189 12.48 13.88 -2.27
C ILE A 189 13.21 14.81 -1.31
N HIS A 190 13.17 16.11 -1.57
CA HIS A 190 13.76 17.14 -0.73
C HIS A 190 12.72 17.68 0.24
N VAL A 191 13.09 17.80 1.51
CA VAL A 191 12.34 18.57 2.50
C VAL A 191 13.07 19.89 2.70
N LEU A 192 12.47 20.99 2.26
CA LEU A 192 13.14 22.28 2.16
C LEU A 192 13.65 22.77 3.53
N GLY A 193 14.95 23.04 3.60
CA GLY A 193 15.62 23.50 4.81
C GLY A 193 15.81 22.41 5.88
N TRP A 194 15.76 21.13 5.51
CA TRP A 194 16.07 20.04 6.44
C TRP A 194 16.92 18.94 5.79
N ASN A 195 16.30 17.96 5.16
CA ASN A 195 16.99 16.78 4.63
C ASN A 195 16.43 16.36 3.27
N SER A 196 16.96 15.26 2.74
CA SER A 196 16.47 14.66 1.51
C SER A 196 16.55 13.15 1.61
N ALA A 197 15.60 12.46 0.99
CA ALA A 197 15.56 11.01 0.95
C ALA A 197 15.54 10.54 -0.51
N MET A 198 16.28 9.46 -0.80
CA MET A 198 16.18 8.76 -2.08
C MET A 198 15.15 7.64 -1.93
N ILE A 199 14.06 7.71 -2.69
CA ILE A 199 13.00 6.70 -2.67
C ILE A 199 13.06 5.90 -3.96
N ARG A 200 13.21 4.58 -3.83
CA ARG A 200 13.12 3.65 -4.96
C ARG A 200 11.67 3.36 -5.28
N PHE A 201 11.21 3.80 -6.44
CA PHE A 201 9.90 3.46 -6.98
C PHE A 201 10.03 2.30 -7.95
N GLN A 202 9.22 1.26 -7.76
CA GLN A 202 9.20 0.07 -8.58
C GLN A 202 7.77 -0.23 -9.05
N GLY A 203 7.60 -0.51 -10.34
CA GLY A 203 6.32 -0.93 -10.91
C GLY A 203 6.51 -2.12 -11.85
N VAL A 204 5.53 -3.02 -11.91
CA VAL A 204 5.56 -4.18 -12.79
C VAL A 204 4.48 -4.02 -13.86
N GLY A 205 4.91 -3.93 -15.12
CA GLY A 205 4.02 -4.10 -16.27
C GLY A 205 3.77 -5.57 -16.51
N TYR A 206 2.52 -5.94 -16.84
CA TYR A 206 2.20 -7.32 -17.22
C TYR A 206 1.31 -7.35 -18.45
N ASP A 207 1.39 -8.45 -19.22
CA ASP A 207 0.46 -8.73 -20.31
C ASP A 207 -0.77 -9.47 -19.76
N PRO A 208 -1.98 -8.88 -19.84
CA PRO A 208 -3.21 -9.53 -19.42
C PRO A 208 -3.44 -10.89 -20.10
N HIS A 209 -3.01 -11.04 -21.35
CA HIS A 209 -3.25 -12.25 -22.14
C HIS A 209 -2.34 -13.42 -21.73
N VAL A 210 -1.18 -13.13 -21.13
CA VAL A 210 -0.22 -14.14 -20.68
C VAL A 210 -0.49 -14.53 -19.22
N MET A 211 -0.85 -13.56 -18.36
CA MET A 211 -1.07 -13.82 -16.94
C MET A 211 -2.43 -14.48 -16.61
N GLY A 212 -3.43 -14.38 -17.49
CA GLY A 212 -4.76 -14.95 -17.24
C GLY A 212 -5.30 -14.59 -15.84
N ASP A 213 -5.79 -15.57 -15.09
CA ASP A 213 -6.35 -15.38 -13.74
C ASP A 213 -5.31 -15.21 -12.62
N THR A 214 -4.01 -15.30 -12.93
CA THR A 214 -2.92 -15.19 -11.91
C THR A 214 -2.41 -13.77 -11.68
N ALA A 215 -2.98 -12.79 -12.37
CA ALA A 215 -2.64 -11.39 -12.13
C ALA A 215 -3.00 -10.98 -10.68
N PRO A 216 -2.10 -10.33 -9.92
CA PRO A 216 -2.24 -10.13 -8.47
C PRO A 216 -3.44 -9.28 -8.01
N PHE A 217 -4.15 -8.63 -8.94
CA PHE A 217 -5.39 -7.88 -8.69
C PHE A 217 -6.64 -8.55 -9.28
N HIS A 218 -6.46 -9.66 -9.99
CA HIS A 218 -7.53 -10.57 -10.40
C HIS A 218 -7.81 -11.60 -9.29
N ASN A 219 -8.04 -11.15 -8.05
CA ASN A 219 -9.05 -11.84 -7.23
C ASN A 219 -10.41 -11.19 -7.50
N ILE A 220 -10.73 -11.06 -8.80
CA ILE A 220 -12.12 -11.07 -9.23
C ILE A 220 -12.47 -12.54 -9.09
N SER A 221 -13.18 -12.89 -8.02
CA SER A 221 -13.83 -14.19 -7.90
C SER A 221 -14.35 -14.59 -9.28
N SER A 222 -13.98 -15.79 -9.71
CA SER A 222 -14.38 -16.52 -10.90
C SER A 222 -15.90 -16.53 -11.14
N TRP A 223 -16.46 -15.37 -11.48
CA TRP A 223 -17.82 -15.20 -12.00
C TRP A 223 -17.83 -14.82 -13.49
N ASP A 224 -16.67 -14.49 -14.05
CA ASP A 224 -16.47 -14.34 -15.50
C ASP A 224 -16.06 -15.64 -16.21
N ASP A 225 -16.09 -16.78 -15.49
CA ASP A 225 -16.18 -18.12 -16.08
C ASP A 225 -17.60 -18.37 -16.61
N ASN A 226 -18.16 -17.40 -17.34
CA ASN A 226 -19.34 -17.64 -18.13
C ASN A 226 -18.85 -18.25 -19.45
N PRO A 227 -19.27 -19.49 -19.81
CA PRO A 227 -18.77 -20.14 -21.01
C PRO A 227 -18.89 -19.21 -22.21
N LYS A 228 -17.76 -19.05 -22.92
CA LYS A 228 -17.69 -18.46 -24.25
C LYS A 228 -18.85 -19.04 -25.07
N HIS A 229 -19.85 -18.21 -25.35
CA HIS A 229 -21.02 -18.50 -26.16
C HIS A 229 -22.02 -19.53 -25.59
N THR A 230 -22.86 -19.13 -24.64
CA THR A 230 -24.19 -19.80 -24.55
C THR A 230 -25.12 -19.17 -25.58
N ARG A 231 -24.98 -19.61 -26.84
CA ARG A 231 -25.84 -19.28 -27.99
C ARG A 231 -27.21 -20.01 -27.89
N LEU A 232 -27.82 -20.04 -26.71
CA LEU A 232 -29.15 -20.61 -26.55
C LEU A 232 -30.16 -19.60 -27.08
N MET A 233 -30.38 -19.66 -28.40
CA MET A 233 -31.45 -18.92 -29.06
C MET A 233 -32.77 -19.56 -28.64
N VAL A 234 -33.54 -18.84 -27.82
CA VAL A 234 -34.87 -19.31 -27.43
C VAL A 234 -35.84 -19.09 -28.59
N PRO A 235 -36.71 -20.05 -28.95
CA PRO A 235 -37.73 -19.83 -29.97
C PRO A 235 -38.58 -18.60 -29.65
N GLY A 236 -38.65 -17.64 -30.58
CA GLY A 236 -39.36 -16.36 -30.42
C GLY A 236 -38.50 -15.19 -29.94
N GLN A 237 -37.21 -15.39 -29.69
CA GLN A 237 -36.29 -14.31 -29.36
C GLN A 237 -35.92 -13.49 -30.61
N ASN A 238 -36.26 -12.20 -30.61
CA ASN A 238 -35.93 -11.28 -31.72
C ASN A 238 -34.71 -10.40 -31.43
N VAL A 239 -34.26 -10.34 -30.18
CA VAL A 239 -33.20 -9.45 -29.71
C VAL A 239 -32.34 -10.15 -28.67
N PHE A 240 -31.03 -9.90 -28.69
CA PHE A 240 -30.15 -10.35 -27.61
C PHE A 240 -29.01 -9.36 -27.35
N LEU A 241 -28.54 -9.32 -26.10
CA LEU A 241 -27.36 -8.57 -25.71
C LEU A 241 -26.10 -9.41 -25.92
N SER A 242 -24.99 -8.76 -26.28
CA SER A 242 -23.68 -9.41 -26.39
C SER A 242 -23.23 -10.09 -25.08
N GLN A 243 -23.74 -9.61 -23.94
CA GLN A 243 -23.48 -10.14 -22.60
C GLN A 243 -24.79 -10.06 -21.77
N SER A 244 -25.07 -11.08 -20.97
CA SER A 244 -26.27 -11.13 -20.12
C SER A 244 -26.06 -10.47 -18.75
N HIS A 245 -24.82 -10.31 -18.32
CA HIS A 245 -24.42 -9.63 -17.09
C HIS A 245 -23.20 -8.77 -17.38
N ILE A 246 -23.09 -7.65 -16.66
CA ILE A 246 -21.99 -6.70 -16.78
C ILE A 246 -21.40 -6.55 -15.39
N SER A 247 -20.18 -7.04 -15.20
CA SER A 247 -19.39 -6.76 -14.01
C SER A 247 -18.40 -5.65 -14.32
N LEU A 248 -18.40 -4.58 -13.51
CA LEU A 248 -17.39 -3.52 -13.63
C LEU A 248 -16.13 -3.81 -12.81
N GLY A 249 -16.15 -4.87 -11.98
CA GLY A 249 -15.05 -5.23 -11.09
C GLY A 249 -14.73 -4.15 -10.05
N ASN A 250 -13.50 -4.20 -9.52
CA ASN A 250 -12.97 -3.17 -8.64
C ASN A 250 -12.62 -1.93 -9.47
N ILE A 251 -13.35 -0.83 -9.26
CA ILE A 251 -13.06 0.47 -9.89
C ILE A 251 -12.28 1.32 -8.88
N PRO A 252 -11.00 1.64 -9.13
CA PRO A 252 -10.23 2.48 -8.23
C PRO A 252 -10.88 3.85 -8.03
N VAL A 253 -10.71 4.42 -6.85
CA VAL A 253 -11.27 5.73 -6.49
C VAL A 253 -10.79 6.79 -7.50
N GLN A 254 -11.73 7.61 -8.01
CA GLN A 254 -11.49 8.63 -9.05
C GLN A 254 -11.07 8.13 -10.44
N THR A 255 -11.36 6.87 -10.79
CA THR A 255 -11.13 6.37 -12.15
C THR A 255 -12.43 6.28 -12.96
N LYS A 256 -12.31 6.35 -14.29
CA LYS A 256 -13.43 6.15 -15.22
C LYS A 256 -13.24 4.81 -15.93
N CYS A 257 -14.13 3.86 -15.67
CA CYS A 257 -14.24 2.62 -16.44
C CYS A 257 -15.30 2.79 -17.55
N SER A 258 -15.07 2.23 -18.72
CA SER A 258 -16.04 2.22 -19.82
C SER A 258 -16.07 0.86 -20.49
N ARG A 259 -17.26 0.42 -20.90
CA ARG A 259 -17.51 -0.86 -21.58
C ARG A 259 -18.50 -0.64 -22.72
N LEU A 260 -18.24 -1.32 -23.84
CA LEU A 260 -19.12 -1.32 -25.01
C LEU A 260 -19.93 -2.61 -25.03
N LEU A 261 -21.23 -2.48 -25.25
CA LEU A 261 -22.17 -3.60 -25.32
C LEU A 261 -23.00 -3.46 -26.58
N PHE A 262 -23.35 -4.59 -27.18
CA PHE A 262 -24.15 -4.63 -28.40
C PHE A 262 -25.53 -5.21 -28.11
N LEU A 263 -26.56 -4.49 -28.52
CA LEU A 263 -27.92 -4.99 -28.63
C LEU A 263 -28.14 -5.42 -30.08
N ASN A 264 -28.26 -6.72 -30.33
CA ASN A 264 -28.39 -7.28 -31.67
C ASN A 264 -29.85 -7.61 -31.96
N ASN A 265 -30.42 -6.99 -32.98
CA ASN A 265 -31.71 -7.37 -33.55
C ASN A 265 -31.50 -8.47 -34.60
N ILE A 266 -32.12 -9.63 -34.39
CA ILE A 266 -32.08 -10.77 -35.32
C ILE A 266 -33.39 -10.95 -36.08
N SER A 267 -34.38 -10.09 -35.85
CA SER A 267 -35.58 -10.04 -36.67
C SER A 267 -35.22 -9.63 -38.10
N LYS A 268 -35.77 -10.35 -39.07
CA LYS A 268 -35.57 -10.03 -40.49
C LYS A 268 -36.44 -8.86 -40.95
N ASN A 269 -37.57 -8.65 -40.30
CA ASN A 269 -38.64 -7.79 -40.81
C ASN A 269 -39.17 -6.76 -39.82
N GLU A 270 -38.73 -6.80 -38.55
CA GLU A 270 -39.25 -5.89 -37.52
C GLU A 270 -38.15 -5.00 -36.92
N PRO A 271 -38.33 -3.67 -36.92
CA PRO A 271 -37.47 -2.78 -36.17
C PRO A 271 -37.71 -2.93 -34.67
N VAL A 272 -36.64 -2.82 -33.89
CA VAL A 272 -36.68 -2.92 -32.43
C VAL A 272 -36.34 -1.55 -31.86
N VAL A 273 -37.22 -1.05 -30.98
CA VAL A 273 -36.99 0.14 -30.18
C VAL A 273 -36.62 -0.30 -28.78
N PHE A 274 -35.59 0.32 -28.19
CA PHE A 274 -35.19 0.07 -26.81
C PHE A 274 -35.12 1.38 -26.04
N GLU A 275 -35.43 1.31 -24.75
CA GLU A 275 -35.33 2.42 -23.80
C GLU A 275 -34.70 1.90 -22.51
N TRP A 276 -33.76 2.66 -21.95
CA TRP A 276 -33.14 2.35 -20.67
C TRP A 276 -33.90 3.05 -19.55
N GLN A 277 -34.69 2.29 -18.79
CA GLN A 277 -35.36 2.82 -17.61
C GLN A 277 -34.42 2.73 -16.41
N LEU A 278 -33.73 3.84 -16.12
CA LEU A 278 -32.96 3.99 -14.89
C LEU A 278 -33.94 4.22 -13.73
N LYS A 279 -34.13 3.22 -12.88
CA LYS A 279 -34.83 3.43 -11.61
C LYS A 279 -33.89 4.16 -10.64
N PRO A 280 -34.36 5.20 -9.93
CA PRO A 280 -33.61 5.76 -8.81
C PRO A 280 -33.33 4.65 -7.79
N LEU A 281 -32.09 4.52 -7.35
CA LEU A 281 -31.75 3.68 -6.20
C LEU A 281 -32.26 4.40 -4.95
N ASP A 282 -33.29 3.83 -4.33
CA ASP A 282 -33.78 4.25 -3.02
C ASP A 282 -32.76 3.76 -1.99
N PHE A 283 -31.82 4.63 -1.61
CA PHE A 283 -30.96 4.40 -0.46
C PHE A 283 -31.81 4.72 0.75
N GLY A 284 -32.55 3.73 1.27
CA GLY A 284 -33.33 3.88 2.49
C GLY A 284 -32.52 4.61 3.57
N GLU A 285 -33.09 5.70 4.08
CA GLU A 285 -32.52 6.51 5.17
C GLU A 285 -32.22 5.68 6.42
#